data_AF-A0A2K6UK60-F1
#
_entry.id   AF-A0A2K6UK60-F1
#
_cell.length_a   1.000
_cell.length_b   1.000
_cell.length_c   1.000
_cell.angle_alpha   90.00
_cell.angle_beta   90.00
_cell.angle_gamma   90.00
#
_symmetry.space_group_name_H-M   'P 1'
#
loop_
_entity.id
_entity.type
_entity.pdbx_description
1 polymer ?
#
loop_
_entity_poly.entity_id
_entity_poly.type
_entity_poly.pdbx_seq_one_letter_code
_entity_poly.pdbx_strand_id
1 'polypeptide(L)'
;TDPLEEREMQVAAWLKKYLKRAGHHPIPQYEVNPWTTEILHHLSEHNRVRDSDVYLIIEDLKQKASEYESENMNFSPASVSSSGSRYMNALVDSVVALETKETPLASFISAVNDWTSDKSRLNWKNLKKNLTATLVLEKCLQEDFKKAGLLLFTERAKVDHHHQNMDFLKAKSEEFRFGIKAAEEQLSARGMDASLSHQSLVALSEKLTIPLEKKLKSLLDLIPNPSLAQVEEAKIEAELRRRVDIIEL
;
A
#
# COMPACT_ATOMS: atom_id res chain seq x y z
N THR A 1 -15.44 32.75 10.82
CA THR A 1 -16.53 31.75 10.89
C THR A 1 -15.91 30.48 11.42
N ASP A 2 -16.51 29.85 12.42
CA ASP A 2 -15.97 28.63 13.01
C ASP A 2 -16.00 27.49 11.95
N PRO A 3 -14.89 26.75 11.71
CA PRO A 3 -14.87 25.62 10.78
C PRO A 3 -15.98 24.57 11.04
N LEU A 4 -16.44 24.45 12.29
CA LEU A 4 -17.54 23.57 12.66
C LEU A 4 -18.89 24.09 12.15
N GLU A 5 -19.17 25.39 12.31
CA GLU A 5 -20.42 26.01 11.86
C GLU A 5 -20.59 25.91 10.34
N GLU A 6 -19.49 26.02 9.58
CA GLU A 6 -19.52 25.87 8.12
C GLU A 6 -19.90 24.45 7.69
N ARG A 7 -19.33 23.43 8.35
CA ARG A 7 -19.66 22.02 8.08
C ARG A 7 -21.10 21.69 8.45
N GLU A 8 -21.60 22.21 9.57
CA GLU A 8 -23.00 22.04 9.99
C GLU A 8 -23.97 22.62 8.97
N MET A 9 -23.67 23.81 8.43
CA MET A 9 -24.49 24.44 7.40
C MET A 9 -24.51 23.65 6.09
N GLN A 10 -23.34 23.11 5.68
CA GLN A 10 -23.23 22.26 4.50
C GLN A 10 -24.02 20.95 4.66
N VAL A 11 -23.92 20.30 5.82
CA VAL A 11 -24.67 19.07 6.15
C VAL A 11 -26.18 19.34 6.15
N ALA A 12 -26.63 20.44 6.77
CA ALA A 12 -28.04 20.80 6.81
C ALA A 12 -28.61 21.07 5.40
N ALA A 13 -27.86 21.78 4.56
CA ALA A 13 -28.24 22.03 3.17
C ALA A 13 -28.31 20.74 2.35
N TRP A 14 -27.32 19.85 2.52
CA TRP A 14 -27.29 18.54 1.86
C TRP A 14 -28.47 17.65 2.28
N LEU A 15 -28.73 17.51 3.58
CA LEU A 15 -29.86 16.74 4.11
C LEU A 15 -31.20 17.27 3.58
N LYS A 16 -31.38 18.59 3.56
CA LYS A 16 -32.59 19.23 3.00
C LYS A 16 -32.76 18.90 1.52
N LYS A 17 -31.68 18.94 0.72
CA LYS A 17 -31.71 18.60 -0.71
C LYS A 17 -32.01 17.11 -0.93
N TYR A 18 -31.35 16.24 -0.19
CA TYR A 18 -31.48 14.78 -0.32
C TYR A 18 -32.88 14.32 0.07
N LEU A 19 -33.37 14.75 1.24
CA LEU A 19 -34.72 14.42 1.69
C LEU A 19 -35.76 14.99 0.72
N LYS A 20 -35.64 16.26 0.29
CA LYS A 20 -36.56 16.83 -0.72
C LYS A 20 -36.64 16.00 -2.01
N ARG A 21 -35.55 15.38 -2.45
CA ARG A 21 -35.52 14.47 -3.61
C ARG A 21 -36.17 13.11 -3.30
N ALA A 22 -36.00 12.58 -2.09
CA ALA A 22 -36.51 11.28 -1.66
C ALA A 22 -38.01 11.30 -1.22
N GLY A 23 -38.56 12.48 -0.91
CA GLY A 23 -39.95 12.69 -0.47
C GLY A 23 -40.06 13.88 0.48
N HIS A 24 -41.24 14.50 0.67
CA HIS A 24 -41.40 15.65 1.58
C HIS A 24 -41.37 15.25 3.07
N HIS A 25 -40.31 14.55 3.50
CA HIS A 25 -40.09 14.20 4.89
C HIS A 25 -39.30 15.31 5.59
N PRO A 26 -39.74 15.78 6.77
CA PRO A 26 -38.93 16.70 7.58
C PRO A 26 -37.61 16.03 7.98
N ILE A 27 -36.55 16.83 8.15
CA ILE A 27 -35.26 16.34 8.65
C ILE A 27 -35.51 15.70 10.03
N PRO A 28 -35.21 14.39 10.22
CA PRO A 28 -35.32 13.77 11.54
C PRO A 28 -34.46 14.53 12.54
N GLN A 29 -34.97 14.72 13.76
CA GLN A 29 -34.17 15.35 14.82
C GLN A 29 -32.97 14.44 15.12
N TYR A 30 -31.77 15.00 15.02
CA TYR A 30 -30.52 14.33 15.35
C TYR A 30 -29.72 15.19 16.32
N GLU A 31 -28.90 14.56 17.15
CA GLU A 31 -28.00 15.26 18.04
C GLU A 31 -26.84 15.85 17.23
N VAL A 32 -26.74 17.17 17.21
CA VAL A 32 -25.65 17.90 16.56
C VAL A 32 -24.45 17.87 17.50
N ASN A 33 -23.65 16.81 17.41
CA ASN A 33 -22.36 16.72 18.07
C ASN A 33 -21.23 16.72 17.02
N PRO A 34 -19.98 17.07 17.40
CA PRO A 34 -18.87 17.16 16.44
C PRO A 34 -18.62 15.88 15.65
N TRP A 35 -18.82 14.71 16.27
CA TRP A 35 -18.63 13.41 15.62
C TRP A 35 -19.74 13.12 14.60
N THR A 36 -20.99 13.45 14.91
CA THR A 36 -22.15 13.31 14.03
C THR A 36 -22.06 14.27 12.84
N THR A 37 -21.65 15.51 13.06
CA THR A 37 -21.40 16.48 11.98
C THR A 37 -20.30 15.99 11.04
N GLU A 38 -19.21 15.43 11.57
CA GLU A 38 -18.10 14.92 10.75
C GLU A 38 -18.51 13.73 9.88
N ILE A 39 -19.24 12.77 10.44
CA ILE A 39 -19.74 11.62 9.68
C ILE A 39 -20.70 12.05 8.57
N LEU A 40 -21.64 12.94 8.89
CA LEU A 40 -22.61 13.43 7.90
C LEU A 40 -21.93 14.27 6.82
N HIS A 41 -20.90 15.04 7.17
CA HIS A 41 -20.09 15.79 6.23
C HIS A 41 -19.37 14.85 5.25
N HIS A 42 -18.68 13.81 5.75
CA HIS A 42 -18.06 12.80 4.89
C HIS A 42 -19.07 12.07 3.99
N LEU A 43 -20.24 11.74 4.53
CA LEU A 43 -21.30 11.11 3.75
C LEU A 43 -21.83 12.04 2.64
N SER A 44 -21.94 13.33 2.93
CA SER A 44 -22.38 14.34 1.95
C SER A 44 -21.39 14.51 0.80
N GLU A 45 -20.09 14.53 1.10
CA GLU A 45 -19.02 14.62 0.10
C GLU A 45 -18.99 13.37 -0.78
N HIS A 46 -19.08 12.19 -0.17
CA HIS A 46 -19.10 10.92 -0.90
C HIS A 46 -20.34 10.80 -1.81
N ASN A 47 -21.50 11.27 -1.34
CA ASN A 47 -22.70 11.30 -2.17
C ASN A 47 -22.61 12.34 -3.29
N ARG A 48 -21.96 13.50 -3.07
CA ARG A 48 -21.77 14.50 -4.11
C ARG A 48 -20.95 13.96 -5.28
N VAL A 49 -19.86 13.26 -4.99
CA VAL A 49 -19.01 12.63 -6.01
C VAL A 49 -19.82 11.60 -6.79
N ARG A 50 -20.50 10.68 -6.09
CA ARG A 50 -21.33 9.65 -6.73
C ARG A 50 -22.44 10.22 -7.60
N ASP A 51 -23.16 11.23 -7.11
CA ASP A 51 -24.24 11.88 -7.86
C ASP A 51 -23.71 12.57 -9.12
N SER A 52 -22.50 13.14 -9.07
CA SER A 52 -21.83 13.72 -10.23
C SER A 52 -21.49 12.66 -11.28
N ASP A 53 -20.91 11.54 -10.87
CA ASP A 53 -20.54 10.45 -11.78
C ASP A 53 -21.78 9.84 -12.44
N VAL A 54 -22.84 9.61 -11.67
CA VAL A 54 -24.12 9.12 -12.19
C VAL A 54 -24.73 10.12 -13.19
N TYR A 55 -24.67 11.43 -12.90
CA TYR A 55 -25.14 12.45 -13.82
C TYR A 55 -24.38 12.42 -15.15
N LEU A 56 -23.04 12.29 -15.11
CA LEU A 56 -22.21 12.18 -16.32
C LEU A 56 -22.58 10.95 -17.15
N ILE A 57 -22.78 9.79 -16.51
CA ILE A 57 -23.21 8.56 -17.21
C ILE A 57 -24.58 8.73 -17.86
N ILE A 58 -25.53 9.38 -17.18
CA ILE A 58 -26.86 9.64 -17.74
C ILE A 58 -26.77 10.54 -18.97
N GLU A 59 -25.93 11.58 -18.93
CA GLU A 59 -25.78 12.51 -20.04
C GLU A 59 -25.10 11.85 -21.25
N ASP A 60 -24.06 11.05 -21.02
CA ASP A 60 -23.40 10.25 -22.06
C ASP A 60 -24.38 9.28 -22.74
N LEU A 61 -25.19 8.57 -21.96
CA LEU A 61 -26.20 7.65 -22.49
C LEU A 61 -27.28 8.37 -23.30
N LYS A 62 -27.69 9.57 -22.89
CA LYS A 62 -28.64 10.40 -23.65
C LYS A 62 -28.06 10.86 -24.97
N GLN A 63 -26.82 11.35 -24.95
CA GLN A 63 -26.12 11.77 -26.17
C GLN A 63 -26.01 10.57 -27.13
N LYS A 64 -25.56 9.42 -26.64
CA LYS A 64 -25.42 8.21 -27.44
C LYS A 64 -26.75 7.73 -28.01
N ALA A 65 -27.84 7.82 -27.24
CA ALA A 65 -29.18 7.53 -27.75
C ALA A 65 -29.57 8.46 -28.90
N SER A 66 -29.29 9.77 -28.79
CA SER A 66 -29.56 10.73 -29.87
C SER A 66 -28.71 10.48 -31.12
N GLU A 67 -27.46 10.05 -30.96
CA GLU A 67 -26.57 9.66 -32.06
C GLU A 67 -27.14 8.45 -32.80
N TYR A 68 -27.54 7.40 -32.07
CA TYR A 68 -28.18 6.23 -32.69
C TYR A 68 -29.51 6.58 -33.40
N GLU A 69 -30.35 7.44 -32.81
CA GLU A 69 -31.57 7.88 -33.50
C GLU A 69 -31.26 8.64 -34.80
N SER A 70 -30.18 9.44 -34.82
CA SER A 70 -29.73 10.14 -36.03
C SER A 70 -29.14 9.21 -37.10
N GLU A 71 -28.48 8.12 -36.68
CA GLU A 71 -27.91 7.12 -37.59
C GLU A 71 -28.96 6.15 -38.15
N ASN A 72 -30.03 5.86 -37.41
CA ASN A 72 -30.96 4.78 -37.75
C ASN A 72 -32.16 5.19 -38.62
N MET A 73 -32.33 6.47 -39.00
CA MET A 73 -33.49 6.84 -39.81
C MET A 73 -33.30 8.13 -40.60
N ASN A 74 -32.66 8.02 -41.78
CA ASN A 74 -32.90 8.91 -42.91
C ASN A 74 -32.74 8.15 -44.25
N PHE A 75 -33.33 6.96 -44.36
CA PHE A 75 -33.61 6.35 -45.67
C PHE A 75 -34.81 7.07 -46.31
N SER A 76 -34.64 8.34 -46.65
CA SER A 76 -35.53 9.02 -47.58
C SER A 76 -35.28 8.45 -48.98
N PRO A 77 -36.28 8.22 -49.83
CA PRO A 77 -36.06 7.86 -51.24
C PRO A 77 -35.16 8.87 -51.98
N ALA A 78 -35.06 10.10 -51.46
CA ALA A 78 -34.18 11.15 -51.95
C ALA A 78 -32.70 11.02 -51.51
N SER A 79 -32.36 10.17 -50.53
CA SER A 79 -30.98 9.97 -50.07
C SER A 79 -30.21 8.93 -50.89
N VAL A 80 -30.88 8.27 -51.85
CA VAL A 80 -30.22 7.41 -52.82
C VAL A 80 -29.42 8.30 -53.79
N SER A 81 -28.09 8.13 -53.78
CA SER A 81 -27.18 8.77 -54.74
C SER A 81 -27.71 8.65 -56.18
N SER A 82 -27.46 9.66 -57.01
CA SER A 82 -27.88 9.68 -58.43
C SER A 82 -27.46 8.42 -59.18
N SER A 83 -26.31 7.83 -58.83
CA SER A 83 -25.87 6.53 -59.35
C SER A 83 -26.75 5.38 -58.86
N GLY A 84 -27.07 5.32 -57.56
CA GLY A 84 -27.97 4.31 -57.00
C GLY A 84 -29.38 4.40 -57.59
N SER A 85 -29.89 5.61 -57.80
CA SER A 85 -31.18 5.85 -58.44
C SER A 85 -31.17 5.39 -59.91
N ARG A 86 -30.07 5.65 -60.65
CA ARG A 86 -29.88 5.14 -62.01
C ARG A 86 -29.81 3.62 -62.07
N TYR A 87 -29.11 2.96 -61.14
CA TYR A 87 -29.06 1.50 -61.09
C TYR A 87 -30.43 0.90 -60.80
N MET A 88 -31.19 1.48 -59.86
CA MET A 88 -32.55 1.02 -59.56
C MET A 88 -33.49 1.22 -60.74
N ASN A 89 -33.43 2.39 -61.40
CA ASN A 89 -34.26 2.67 -62.59
C ASN A 89 -33.89 1.75 -63.76
N ALA A 90 -32.60 1.51 -64.02
CA ALA A 90 -32.17 0.56 -65.04
C ALA A 90 -32.61 -0.88 -64.72
N LEU A 91 -32.71 -1.23 -63.43
CA LEU A 91 -33.24 -2.52 -62.98
C LEU A 91 -34.75 -2.63 -63.24
N VAL A 92 -35.50 -1.58 -62.91
CA VAL A 92 -36.94 -1.47 -63.19
C VAL A 92 -37.19 -1.53 -64.70
N ASP A 93 -36.43 -0.79 -65.50
CA ASP A 93 -36.54 -0.78 -66.96
C ASP A 93 -36.19 -2.13 -67.57
N SER A 94 -35.19 -2.83 -67.03
CA SER A 94 -34.83 -4.19 -67.45
C SER A 94 -35.92 -5.20 -67.10
N VAL A 95 -36.59 -5.06 -65.95
CA VAL A 95 -37.71 -5.91 -65.53
C VAL A 95 -38.94 -5.68 -66.41
N VAL A 96 -39.21 -4.42 -66.77
CA VAL A 96 -40.31 -4.06 -67.69
C VAL A 96 -40.02 -4.59 -69.10
N ALA A 97 -38.79 -4.43 -69.60
CA ALA A 97 -38.40 -4.91 -70.93
C ALA A 97 -38.39 -6.44 -71.06
N LEU A 98 -38.19 -7.16 -69.96
CA LEU A 98 -38.19 -8.62 -69.95
C LEU A 98 -39.60 -9.23 -69.95
N GLU A 99 -40.68 -8.45 -69.77
CA GLU A 99 -42.09 -8.91 -69.68
C GLU A 99 -42.28 -10.23 -68.88
N THR A 100 -41.39 -10.52 -67.93
CA THR A 100 -41.39 -11.79 -67.22
C THR A 100 -42.24 -11.63 -65.98
N LYS A 101 -43.46 -12.19 -66.03
CA LYS A 101 -44.33 -12.48 -64.89
C LYS A 101 -43.54 -12.65 -63.58
N GLU A 102 -43.49 -11.62 -62.72
CA GLU A 102 -43.28 -11.60 -61.25
C GLU A 102 -42.22 -12.53 -60.60
N THR A 103 -41.44 -13.29 -61.35
CA THR A 103 -40.67 -14.44 -60.84
C THR A 103 -39.17 -14.15 -60.64
N PRO A 104 -38.47 -13.32 -61.46
CA PRO A 104 -37.04 -13.07 -61.26
C PRO A 104 -36.74 -12.10 -60.10
N LEU A 105 -37.56 -11.06 -59.89
CA LEU A 105 -37.38 -10.11 -58.79
C LEU A 105 -37.66 -10.77 -57.44
N ALA A 106 -38.74 -11.56 -57.34
CA ALA A 106 -39.05 -12.33 -56.16
C ALA A 106 -37.93 -13.33 -55.83
N SER A 107 -37.38 -14.00 -56.85
CA SER A 107 -36.25 -14.93 -56.68
C SER A 107 -34.96 -14.23 -56.24
N PHE A 108 -34.63 -13.07 -56.82
CA PHE A 108 -33.46 -12.28 -56.42
C PHE A 108 -33.61 -11.71 -55.00
N ILE A 109 -34.77 -11.13 -54.67
CA ILE A 109 -35.06 -10.62 -53.32
C ILE A 109 -34.97 -11.77 -52.31
N SER A 110 -35.49 -12.96 -52.64
CA SER A 110 -35.40 -14.13 -51.76
C SER A 110 -33.94 -14.56 -51.55
N ALA A 111 -33.12 -14.62 -52.61
CA ALA A 111 -31.71 -14.99 -52.50
C ALA A 111 -30.88 -13.97 -51.70
N VAL A 112 -31.14 -12.67 -51.88
CA VAL A 112 -30.50 -11.60 -51.10
C VAL A 112 -30.94 -11.67 -49.64
N ASN A 113 -32.22 -11.95 -49.38
CA ASN A 113 -32.74 -12.09 -48.03
C ASN A 113 -32.16 -13.32 -47.32
N ASP A 114 -32.04 -14.45 -48.01
CA ASP A 114 -31.41 -15.68 -47.49
C ASP A 114 -29.93 -15.45 -47.15
N TRP A 115 -29.18 -14.80 -48.05
CA TRP A 115 -27.78 -14.46 -47.80
C TRP A 115 -27.61 -13.49 -46.62
N THR A 116 -28.48 -12.49 -46.51
CA THR A 116 -28.48 -11.51 -45.40
C THR A 116 -28.84 -12.18 -44.08
N SER A 117 -29.81 -13.11 -44.11
CA SER A 117 -30.22 -13.93 -42.97
C SER A 117 -29.07 -14.84 -42.51
N ASP A 118 -28.37 -15.52 -43.42
CA ASP A 118 -27.25 -16.39 -43.04
C ASP A 118 -26.04 -15.61 -42.52
N LYS A 119 -25.72 -14.47 -43.13
CA LYS A 119 -24.65 -13.57 -42.64
C LYS A 119 -24.98 -13.03 -41.25
N SER A 120 -26.22 -12.58 -41.01
CA SER A 120 -26.65 -12.11 -39.70
C SER A 120 -26.68 -13.23 -38.65
N ARG A 121 -27.10 -14.45 -39.01
CA ARG A 121 -27.04 -15.64 -38.14
C ARG A 121 -25.60 -16.02 -37.77
N LEU A 122 -24.66 -15.94 -38.71
CA LEU A 122 -23.25 -16.22 -38.43
C LEU A 122 -22.66 -15.16 -37.49
N ASN A 123 -22.94 -13.88 -37.75
CA ASN A 123 -22.54 -12.77 -36.90
C ASN A 123 -23.09 -12.92 -35.48
N TRP A 124 -24.38 -13.28 -35.34
CA TRP A 124 -25.00 -13.53 -34.04
C TRP A 124 -24.35 -14.70 -33.28
N LYS A 125 -24.05 -15.81 -33.96
CA LYS A 125 -23.34 -16.95 -33.35
C LYS A 125 -21.96 -16.55 -32.85
N ASN A 126 -21.21 -15.75 -33.61
CA ASN A 126 -19.89 -15.26 -33.20
C ASN A 126 -19.98 -14.29 -32.03
N LEU A 127 -20.92 -13.34 -32.09
CA LEU A 127 -21.17 -12.41 -30.99
C LEU A 127 -21.52 -13.14 -29.69
N LYS A 128 -22.40 -14.15 -29.77
CA LYS A 128 -22.77 -14.98 -28.61
C LYS A 128 -21.56 -15.72 -28.02
N LYS A 129 -20.69 -16.31 -28.85
CA LYS A 129 -19.47 -16.98 -28.38
C LYS A 129 -18.53 -16.01 -27.69
N ASN A 130 -18.33 -14.83 -28.28
CA ASN A 130 -17.48 -13.78 -27.69
C ASN A 130 -18.03 -13.30 -26.36
N LEU A 131 -19.35 -13.05 -26.28
CA LEU A 131 -19.99 -12.59 -25.05
C LEU A 131 -19.89 -13.64 -23.94
N THR A 132 -20.07 -14.94 -24.25
CA THR A 132 -19.84 -16.01 -23.28
C THR A 132 -18.37 -16.06 -22.82
N ALA A 133 -17.41 -15.94 -23.73
CA ALA A 133 -15.99 -15.94 -23.38
C ALA A 133 -15.62 -14.74 -22.49
N THR A 134 -16.13 -13.55 -22.81
CA THR A 134 -15.94 -12.33 -22.01
C THR A 134 -16.56 -12.48 -20.62
N LEU A 135 -17.76 -13.02 -20.50
CA LEU A 135 -18.42 -13.23 -19.21
C LEU A 135 -17.68 -14.24 -18.32
N VAL A 136 -17.15 -15.31 -18.92
CA VAL A 136 -16.30 -16.28 -18.18
C VAL A 136 -15.02 -15.59 -17.69
N LEU A 137 -14.36 -14.81 -18.56
CA LEU A 137 -13.15 -14.08 -18.19
C LEU A 137 -13.42 -13.06 -17.07
N GLU A 138 -14.52 -12.30 -17.15
CA GLU A 138 -14.94 -11.36 -16.11
C GLU A 138 -15.12 -12.06 -14.76
N LYS A 139 -15.77 -13.24 -14.75
CA LYS A 139 -15.94 -14.02 -13.53
C LYS A 139 -14.61 -14.49 -12.95
N CYS A 140 -13.69 -14.97 -13.79
CA CYS A 140 -12.34 -15.36 -13.36
C CYS A 140 -11.59 -14.16 -12.76
N LEU A 141 -11.61 -13.01 -13.42
CA LEU A 141 -10.97 -11.78 -12.93
C LEU A 141 -11.57 -11.32 -11.60
N GLN A 142 -12.89 -11.43 -11.42
CA GLN A 142 -13.54 -11.10 -10.16
C GLN A 142 -13.11 -12.02 -9.02
N GLU A 143 -12.95 -13.32 -9.28
CA GLU A 143 -12.43 -14.27 -8.30
C GLU A 143 -10.97 -14.00 -7.95
N ASP A 144 -10.14 -13.72 -8.94
CA ASP A 144 -8.73 -13.41 -8.75
C ASP A 144 -8.54 -12.08 -8.00
N PHE A 145 -9.38 -11.08 -8.26
CA PHE A 145 -9.41 -9.84 -7.49
C PHE A 145 -9.74 -10.10 -6.01
N LYS A 146 -10.72 -10.98 -5.71
CA LYS A 146 -11.02 -11.38 -4.33
C LYS A 146 -9.84 -12.08 -3.66
N LYS A 147 -9.18 -13.00 -4.36
CA LYS A 147 -7.98 -13.69 -3.85
C LYS A 147 -6.83 -12.71 -3.60
N ALA A 148 -6.57 -11.80 -4.53
CA ALA A 148 -5.54 -10.77 -4.39
C ALA A 148 -5.83 -9.85 -3.19
N GLY A 149 -7.10 -9.47 -2.98
CA GLY A 149 -7.53 -8.70 -1.81
C GLY A 149 -7.23 -9.43 -0.48
N LEU A 150 -7.52 -10.73 -0.40
CA LEU A 150 -7.19 -11.53 0.79
C LEU A 150 -5.68 -11.60 1.04
N LEU A 151 -4.87 -11.83 -0.01
CA LEU A 151 -3.41 -11.86 0.11
C LEU A 151 -2.86 -10.51 0.59
N LEU A 152 -3.32 -9.41 0.02
CA LEU A 152 -2.94 -8.06 0.45
C LEU A 152 -3.31 -7.78 1.90
N PHE A 153 -4.48 -8.23 2.36
CA PHE A 153 -4.87 -8.10 3.76
C PHE A 153 -3.92 -8.87 4.68
N THR A 154 -3.58 -10.11 4.33
CA THR A 154 -2.64 -10.92 5.13
C THR A 154 -1.23 -10.34 5.16
N GLU A 155 -0.72 -9.84 4.03
CA GLU A 155 0.60 -9.22 3.98
C GLU A 155 0.63 -7.89 4.73
N ARG A 156 -0.42 -7.06 4.64
CA ARG A 156 -0.52 -5.84 5.44
C ARG A 156 -0.46 -6.16 6.93
N ALA A 157 -1.21 -7.16 7.40
CA ALA A 157 -1.18 -7.55 8.80
C ALA A 157 0.22 -8.03 9.25
N LYS A 158 0.96 -8.74 8.39
CA LYS A 158 2.36 -9.13 8.69
C LYS A 158 3.29 -7.93 8.73
N VAL A 159 3.19 -7.01 7.77
CA VAL A 159 4.00 -5.79 7.73
C VAL A 159 3.73 -4.93 8.97
N ASP A 160 2.46 -4.76 9.36
CA ASP A 160 2.08 -4.02 10.55
C ASP A 160 2.64 -4.68 11.82
N HIS A 161 2.59 -6.01 11.91
CA HIS A 161 3.21 -6.75 13.02
C HIS A 161 4.74 -6.57 13.06
N HIS A 162 5.41 -6.64 11.91
CA HIS A 162 6.85 -6.39 11.82
C HIS A 162 7.21 -4.95 12.22
N HIS A 163 6.39 -3.97 11.83
CA HIS A 163 6.57 -2.58 12.21
C HIS A 163 6.47 -2.40 13.73
N GLN A 164 5.41 -2.95 14.36
CA GLN A 164 5.24 -2.92 15.81
C GLN A 164 6.40 -3.61 16.54
N ASN A 165 6.87 -4.76 16.04
CA ASN A 165 8.00 -5.47 16.62
C ASN A 165 9.30 -4.65 16.52
N MET A 166 9.52 -3.98 15.39
CA MET A 166 10.67 -3.10 15.20
C MET A 166 10.64 -1.90 16.15
N ASP A 167 9.48 -1.26 16.34
CA ASP A 167 9.31 -0.17 17.31
C ASP A 167 9.57 -0.64 18.75
N PHE A 168 9.08 -1.82 19.12
CA PHE A 168 9.38 -2.43 20.42
C PHE A 168 10.88 -2.68 20.63
N LEU A 169 11.55 -3.26 19.64
CA LEU A 169 12.99 -3.52 19.71
C LEU A 169 13.79 -2.21 19.81
N LYS A 170 13.37 -1.17 19.08
CA LYS A 170 13.99 0.16 19.15
C LYS A 170 13.83 0.75 20.56
N ALA A 171 12.62 0.77 21.10
CA ALA A 171 12.36 1.25 22.46
C ALA A 171 13.19 0.50 23.51
N LYS A 172 13.26 -0.83 23.40
CA LYS A 172 14.05 -1.67 24.32
C LYS A 172 15.56 -1.42 24.21
N SER A 173 16.07 -1.18 23.00
CA SER A 173 17.47 -0.81 22.80
C SER A 173 17.81 0.56 23.41
N GLU A 174 16.89 1.52 23.33
CA GLU A 174 17.04 2.83 23.95
C GLU A 174 17.02 2.72 25.47
N GLU A 175 16.12 1.92 26.03
CA GLU A 175 16.07 1.60 27.47
C GLU A 175 17.40 1.03 27.96
N PHE A 176 17.95 -0.01 27.28
CA PHE A 176 19.25 -0.56 27.64
C PHE A 176 20.37 0.46 27.52
N ARG A 177 20.36 1.30 26.48
CA ARG A 177 21.36 2.37 26.31
C ARG A 177 21.32 3.36 27.48
N PHE A 178 20.13 3.76 27.94
CA PHE A 178 19.98 4.63 29.10
C PHE A 178 20.42 3.92 30.39
N GLY A 179 20.06 2.66 30.56
CA GLY A 179 20.49 1.85 31.72
C GLY A 179 22.01 1.69 31.81
N ILE A 180 22.67 1.43 30.67
CA ILE A 180 24.14 1.35 30.60
C ILE A 180 24.77 2.68 31.01
N LYS A 181 24.31 3.80 30.42
CA LYS A 181 24.82 5.13 30.79
C LYS A 181 24.66 5.44 32.27
N ALA A 182 23.49 5.14 32.84
CA ALA A 182 23.25 5.36 34.26
C ALA A 182 24.18 4.50 35.14
N ALA A 183 24.43 3.24 34.76
CA ALA A 183 25.36 2.37 35.47
C ALA A 183 26.82 2.87 35.34
N GLU A 184 27.24 3.30 34.15
CA GLU A 184 28.56 3.91 33.90
C GLU A 184 28.75 5.18 34.73
N GLU A 185 27.74 6.04 34.81
CA GLU A 185 27.73 7.24 35.66
C GLU A 185 27.85 6.87 37.14
N GLN A 186 27.13 5.83 37.61
CA GLN A 186 27.26 5.36 38.99
C GLN A 186 28.64 4.78 39.30
N LEU A 187 29.23 4.01 38.39
CA LEU A 187 30.59 3.48 38.54
C LEU A 187 31.62 4.61 38.58
N SER A 188 31.47 5.59 37.69
CA SER A 188 32.31 6.79 37.66
C SER A 188 32.19 7.61 38.94
N ALA A 189 30.97 7.82 39.45
CA ALA A 189 30.72 8.51 40.71
C ALA A 189 31.34 7.79 41.93
N ARG A 190 31.47 6.46 41.86
CA ARG A 190 32.15 5.65 42.87
C ARG A 190 33.68 5.62 42.70
N GLY A 191 34.22 6.32 41.70
CA GLY A 191 35.65 6.37 41.39
C GLY A 191 36.19 5.11 40.73
N MET A 192 35.32 4.24 40.19
CA MET A 192 35.73 3.09 39.39
C MET A 192 35.85 3.51 37.92
N ASP A 193 37.08 3.76 37.47
CA ASP A 193 37.39 4.04 36.07
C ASP A 193 37.82 2.77 35.30
N ALA A 194 38.03 2.91 33.99
CA ALA A 194 38.51 1.81 33.15
C ALA A 194 39.93 1.33 33.51
N SER A 195 40.70 2.12 34.27
CA SER A 195 42.05 1.75 34.73
C SER A 195 42.01 0.76 35.90
N LEU A 196 40.92 0.72 36.67
CA LEU A 196 40.64 -0.25 37.74
C LEU A 196 39.93 -1.53 37.25
N SER A 197 39.90 -1.75 35.94
CA SER A 197 39.44 -3.01 35.32
C SER A 197 40.17 -4.23 35.89
N HIS A 198 39.47 -5.36 36.05
CA HIS A 198 40.07 -6.63 36.47
C HIS A 198 41.29 -6.99 35.61
N GLN A 199 41.22 -6.76 34.29
CA GLN A 199 42.31 -7.04 33.38
C GLN A 199 43.53 -6.12 33.61
N SER A 200 43.29 -4.84 33.92
CA SER A 200 44.34 -3.89 34.28
C SER A 200 45.00 -4.24 35.61
N LEU A 201 44.21 -4.63 36.61
CA LEU A 201 44.70 -5.08 37.92
C LEU A 201 45.49 -6.39 37.82
N VAL A 202 45.03 -7.35 37.03
CA VAL A 202 45.76 -8.61 36.76
C VAL A 202 47.07 -8.31 36.06
N ALA A 203 47.07 -7.49 35.01
CA ALA A 203 48.31 -7.13 34.30
C ALA A 203 49.31 -6.38 35.21
N LEU A 204 48.83 -5.49 36.09
CA LEU A 204 49.67 -4.83 37.09
C LEU A 204 50.26 -5.85 38.07
N SER A 205 49.43 -6.79 38.54
CA SER A 205 49.86 -7.83 39.47
C SER A 205 50.93 -8.74 38.85
N GLU A 206 50.73 -9.21 37.62
CA GLU A 206 51.69 -10.05 36.88
C GLU A 206 53.01 -9.31 36.64
N LYS A 207 52.96 -8.02 36.31
CA LYS A 207 54.15 -7.18 36.16
C LYS A 207 54.96 -7.06 37.45
N LEU A 208 54.32 -7.17 38.62
CA LEU A 208 54.98 -7.13 39.92
C LEU A 208 55.44 -8.50 40.41
N THR A 209 54.63 -9.55 40.22
CA THR A 209 54.93 -10.91 40.71
C THR A 209 55.97 -11.63 39.86
N ILE A 210 55.96 -11.51 38.53
CA ILE A 210 56.91 -12.22 37.65
C ILE A 210 58.39 -11.84 37.95
N PRO A 211 58.74 -10.54 38.12
CA PRO A 211 60.10 -10.16 38.49
C PRO A 211 60.47 -10.60 39.92
N LEU A 212 59.51 -10.62 40.84
CA LEU A 212 59.73 -10.97 42.23
C LEU A 212 59.98 -12.47 42.37
N GLU A 213 59.19 -13.31 41.70
CA GLU A 213 59.41 -14.75 41.63
C GLU A 213 60.76 -15.09 40.98
N LYS A 214 61.15 -14.38 39.92
CA LYS A 214 62.45 -14.56 39.27
C LYS A 214 63.61 -14.21 40.21
N LYS A 215 63.49 -13.13 40.99
CA LYS A 215 64.48 -12.75 42.02
C LYS A 215 64.53 -13.74 43.17
N LEU A 216 63.37 -14.21 43.65
CA LEU A 216 63.29 -15.21 44.71
C LEU A 216 63.94 -16.52 44.27
N LYS A 217 63.67 -16.96 43.04
CA LYS A 217 64.27 -18.15 42.45
C LYS A 217 65.78 -18.00 42.25
N SER A 218 66.23 -16.82 41.80
CA SER A 218 67.65 -16.48 41.74
C SER A 218 68.33 -16.47 43.11
N LEU A 219 67.62 -16.09 44.18
CA LEU A 219 68.14 -16.13 45.56
C LEU A 219 68.20 -17.56 46.11
N LEU A 220 67.23 -18.41 45.75
CA LEU A 220 67.22 -19.84 46.06
C LEU A 220 68.36 -20.61 45.37
N ASP A 221 68.79 -20.17 44.19
CA ASP A 221 69.92 -20.73 43.44
C ASP A 221 71.30 -20.27 43.97
N LEU A 222 71.36 -19.22 44.81
CA LEU A 222 72.59 -18.83 45.50
C LEU A 222 72.80 -19.69 46.76
N ILE A 223 73.98 -20.31 46.85
CA ILE A 223 74.40 -21.14 47.99
C ILE A 223 74.24 -20.33 49.30
N PRO A 224 73.69 -20.92 50.38
CA PRO A 224 73.36 -20.16 51.59
C PRO A 224 74.61 -19.59 52.25
N ASN A 225 74.80 -18.28 52.18
CA ASN A 225 75.72 -17.55 53.04
C ASN A 225 74.89 -16.64 53.98
N PRO A 226 74.75 -16.98 55.27
CA PRO A 226 73.76 -16.37 56.16
C PRO A 226 73.95 -14.86 56.35
N SER A 227 75.17 -14.34 56.21
CA SER A 227 75.46 -12.91 56.32
C SER A 227 75.17 -12.10 55.05
N LEU A 228 75.14 -12.73 53.86
CA LEU A 228 74.77 -12.07 52.60
C LEU A 228 73.25 -12.03 52.41
N ALA A 229 72.55 -13.10 52.84
CA ALA A 229 71.11 -13.20 52.77
C ALA A 229 70.41 -12.13 53.62
N GLN A 230 70.88 -11.87 54.85
CA GLN A 230 70.31 -10.82 55.72
C GLN A 230 70.45 -9.40 55.15
N VAL A 231 71.55 -9.12 54.44
CA VAL A 231 71.82 -7.79 53.86
C VAL A 231 70.93 -7.53 52.64
N GLU A 232 70.72 -8.52 51.79
CA GLU A 232 69.83 -8.38 50.63
C GLU A 232 68.34 -8.47 51.02
N GLU A 233 67.98 -9.22 52.06
CA GLU A 233 66.62 -9.22 52.63
C GLU A 233 66.23 -7.83 53.14
N ALA A 234 67.09 -7.19 53.94
CA ALA A 234 66.87 -5.82 54.41
C ALA A 234 66.78 -4.80 53.26
N LYS A 235 67.49 -5.04 52.16
CA LYS A 235 67.47 -4.18 50.97
C LYS A 235 66.19 -4.36 50.15
N ILE A 236 65.68 -5.58 50.04
CA ILE A 236 64.39 -5.88 49.41
C ILE A 236 63.25 -5.30 50.24
N GLU A 237 63.32 -5.41 51.58
CA GLU A 237 62.32 -4.83 52.49
C GLU A 237 62.29 -3.29 52.41
N ALA A 238 63.45 -2.64 52.32
CA ALA A 238 63.54 -1.18 52.14
C ALA A 238 62.99 -0.72 50.78
N GLU A 239 63.26 -1.48 49.70
CA GLU A 239 62.72 -1.18 48.36
C GLU A 239 61.20 -1.42 48.28
N LEU A 240 60.69 -2.42 49.00
CA LEU A 240 59.24 -2.67 49.15
C LEU A 240 58.56 -1.51 49.87
N ARG A 241 59.11 -1.02 50.99
CA ARG A 241 58.58 0.17 51.68
C ARG A 241 58.52 1.39 50.77
N ARG A 242 59.60 1.70 50.04
CA ARG A 242 59.62 2.82 49.08
C ARG A 242 58.55 2.70 48.01
N ARG A 243 58.27 1.49 47.51
CA ARG A 243 57.27 1.29 46.46
C ARG A 243 55.84 1.34 46.97
N VAL A 244 55.61 0.96 48.23
CA VAL A 244 54.32 1.14 48.91
C VAL A 244 54.02 2.64 49.11
N ASP A 245 55.01 3.44 49.52
CA ASP A 245 54.84 4.89 49.70
C ASP A 245 54.53 5.64 48.38
N ILE A 246 54.91 5.09 47.23
CA ILE A 246 54.60 5.66 45.89
C ILE A 246 53.16 5.32 45.44
N ILE A 247 52.52 4.32 46.04
CA ILE A 247 51.15 3.88 45.72
C ILE A 247 50.11 4.57 46.61
N GLU A 248 50.51 5.14 47.76
CA GLU A 248 49.61 5.87 48.70
C GLU A 248 49.52 7.39 48.45
N LEU A 249 50.13 7.91 47.39
CA LEU A 249 50.04 9.31 46.91
C LEU A 249 49.22 9.40 45.61
#